data_AF-A0AAE0NLM7-F1
#
_entry.id   AF-A0AAE0NLM7-F1
#
_cell.length_a   1.000
_cell.length_b   1.000
_cell.length_c   1.000
_cell.angle_alpha   90.00
_cell.angle_beta   90.00
_cell.angle_gamma   90.00
#
_symmetry.space_group_name_H-M   'P 1'
#
loop_
_entity.id
_entity.type
_entity.pdbx_description
1 polymer ?
#
loop_
_entity_poly.entity_id
_entity_poly.type
_entity_poly.pdbx_seq_one_letter_code
_entity_poly.pdbx_strand_id
1 'polypeptide(L)'
;MVPGAIPKFLKSADPTVRDLWSERQITDFAALRSRWRDSACLALDVEGSEGQGSGITAIGLALVWDFLGKEQQQLTSGSRDLAKMVDEYGITGHKIACGTRGKTYERSAFTQKQAVAKGDVEQTLNGILDSVEAAASFPSERDETPSFVMVVWDGNSEFQALASAFPSLAARIAGWADLAQIVASVSIPFPSNSNKHDTDPVSLRDAMLSLGFGAKHLQRHWGGHLAGIDAFRTMGILLALCCSKSAAKNGNAD
;
A
#
# COMPACT_ATOMS: atom_id res chain seq x y z
N MET A 1 -4.45 16.85 6.96
CA MET A 1 -3.03 17.30 7.02
C MET A 1 -2.93 18.70 6.43
N VAL A 2 -2.10 19.58 7.01
CA VAL A 2 -1.77 20.87 6.40
C VAL A 2 -0.84 20.60 5.21
N PRO A 3 -1.16 21.05 3.99
CA PRO A 3 -0.23 20.95 2.86
C PRO A 3 1.11 21.61 3.20
N GLY A 4 2.22 20.89 3.02
CA GLY A 4 3.57 21.47 2.99
C GLY A 4 4.40 21.42 4.28
N ALA A 5 3.89 20.91 5.40
CA ALA A 5 4.74 20.72 6.59
C ALA A 5 5.47 19.37 6.54
N ILE A 6 6.77 19.39 6.28
CA ILE A 6 7.62 18.20 6.35
C ILE A 6 7.65 17.67 7.81
N PRO A 7 7.23 16.42 8.06
CA PRO A 7 7.30 15.78 9.37
C PRO A 7 8.70 15.88 9.97
N LYS A 8 8.78 16.01 11.31
CA LYS A 8 10.08 16.18 12.00
C LYS A 8 11.07 15.06 11.67
N PHE A 9 10.60 13.81 11.57
CA PHE A 9 11.43 12.65 11.26
C PHE A 9 12.00 12.68 9.83
N LEU A 10 11.38 13.41 8.91
CA LEU A 10 11.87 13.57 7.54
C LEU A 10 12.88 14.71 7.40
N LYS A 11 12.99 15.65 8.35
CA LYS A 11 13.87 16.83 8.18
C LYS A 11 15.34 16.44 7.98
N SER A 12 15.80 15.39 8.66
CA SER A 12 17.15 14.83 8.57
C SER A 12 17.23 13.55 7.74
N ALA A 13 16.15 13.15 7.07
CA ALA A 13 16.14 11.96 6.22
C ALA A 13 16.93 12.20 4.93
N ASP A 14 17.27 11.10 4.26
CA ASP A 14 17.82 11.13 2.91
C ASP A 14 16.99 12.05 1.99
N PRO A 15 17.61 12.92 1.16
CA PRO A 15 16.89 13.81 0.26
C PRO A 15 15.84 13.10 -0.58
N THR A 16 16.13 11.89 -1.06
CA THR A 16 15.23 11.08 -1.90
C THR A 16 13.92 10.75 -1.17
N VAL A 17 13.98 10.44 0.12
CA VAL A 17 12.79 10.14 0.95
C VAL A 17 11.97 11.41 1.19
N ARG A 18 12.65 12.55 1.40
CA ARG A 18 11.98 13.85 1.58
C ARG A 18 11.29 14.29 0.29
N ASP A 19 11.97 14.22 -0.84
CA ASP A 19 11.45 14.59 -2.15
C ASP A 19 10.26 13.68 -2.52
N LEU A 20 10.35 12.39 -2.22
CA LEU A 20 9.23 11.45 -2.36
C LEU A 20 8.02 11.93 -1.54
N TRP A 21 8.20 12.30 -0.27
CA TRP A 21 7.12 12.80 0.59
C TRP A 21 6.51 14.11 0.05
N SER A 22 7.33 15.12 -0.23
CA SER A 22 6.85 16.47 -0.50
C SER A 22 6.46 16.75 -1.95
N GLU A 23 7.11 16.09 -2.92
CA GLU A 23 6.98 16.44 -4.34
C GLU A 23 6.27 15.37 -5.16
N ARG A 24 6.24 14.12 -4.67
CA ARG A 24 5.74 12.97 -5.44
C ARG A 24 4.51 12.31 -4.80
N GLN A 25 3.81 13.04 -3.93
CA GLN A 25 2.53 12.58 -3.40
C GLN A 25 1.45 12.66 -4.48
N ILE A 26 0.72 11.56 -4.65
CA ILE A 26 -0.44 11.42 -5.50
C ILE A 26 -1.68 11.57 -4.61
N THR A 27 -2.44 12.63 -4.83
CA THR A 27 -3.53 13.05 -3.91
C THR A 27 -4.92 12.67 -4.41
N ASP A 28 -5.06 12.28 -5.68
CA ASP A 28 -6.33 11.88 -6.27
C ASP A 28 -6.24 10.53 -7.00
N PHE A 29 -7.40 9.91 -7.17
CA PHE A 29 -7.51 8.57 -7.75
C PHE A 29 -7.20 8.51 -9.24
N ALA A 30 -7.50 9.57 -10.00
CA ALA A 30 -7.27 9.59 -11.44
C ALA A 30 -5.78 9.64 -11.75
N ALA A 31 -5.02 10.48 -11.03
CA ALA A 31 -3.57 10.54 -11.10
C ALA A 31 -2.93 9.19 -10.68
N LEU A 32 -3.42 8.56 -9.61
CA LEU A 32 -2.93 7.25 -9.18
C LEU A 32 -3.14 6.19 -10.27
N ARG A 33 -4.33 6.13 -10.85
CA ARG A 33 -4.67 5.20 -11.94
C ARG A 33 -3.83 5.44 -13.18
N SER A 34 -3.57 6.70 -13.52
CA SER A 34 -2.69 7.08 -14.64
C SER A 34 -1.27 6.58 -14.41
N ARG A 35 -0.70 6.81 -13.21
CA ARG A 35 0.67 6.36 -12.87
C ARG A 35 0.81 4.85 -12.85
N TRP A 36 -0.21 4.12 -12.40
CA TRP A 36 -0.19 2.65 -12.39
C TRP A 36 -0.10 2.06 -13.81
N ARG A 37 -0.50 2.80 -14.86
CA ARG A 37 -0.33 2.31 -16.24
C ARG A 37 1.12 2.02 -16.60
N ASP A 38 2.00 2.81 -15.99
CA ASP A 38 3.41 2.84 -16.30
C ASP A 38 4.27 2.35 -15.14
N SER A 39 3.72 1.65 -14.15
CA SER A 39 4.48 1.23 -12.97
C SER A 39 3.86 -0.01 -12.32
N ALA A 40 4.63 -0.74 -11.52
CA ALA A 40 4.04 -1.65 -10.53
C ALA A 40 3.41 -0.83 -9.40
N CYS A 41 2.29 -1.28 -8.85
CA CYS A 41 1.83 -0.80 -7.54
C CYS A 41 2.40 -1.67 -6.43
N LEU A 42 2.93 -1.00 -5.40
CA LEU A 42 3.49 -1.59 -4.20
C LEU A 42 2.69 -1.08 -3.00
N ALA A 43 1.84 -1.92 -2.41
CA ALA A 43 1.29 -1.64 -1.10
C ALA A 43 2.31 -1.97 -0.02
N LEU A 44 2.57 -1.02 0.88
CA LEU A 44 3.53 -1.14 1.98
C LEU A 44 2.82 -0.90 3.31
N ASP A 45 3.12 -1.75 4.28
CA ASP A 45 2.68 -1.60 5.67
C ASP A 45 3.82 -1.97 6.62
N VAL A 46 4.05 -1.17 7.66
CA VAL A 46 5.16 -1.36 8.61
C VAL A 46 4.67 -1.42 10.06
N GLU A 47 5.07 -2.49 10.75
CA GLU A 47 4.72 -2.77 12.15
C GLU A 47 5.93 -2.71 13.08
N GLY A 48 5.72 -2.24 14.32
CA GLY A 48 6.75 -2.11 15.35
C GLY A 48 6.52 -0.88 16.20
N SER A 49 7.53 -0.39 16.91
CA SER A 49 7.44 0.88 17.65
C SER A 49 7.42 2.09 16.70
N GLU A 50 6.47 2.10 15.75
CA GLU A 50 6.18 3.19 14.80
C GLU A 50 7.15 3.31 13.61
N GLY A 51 7.74 2.20 13.15
CA GLY A 51 8.57 2.20 11.92
C GLY A 51 10.00 2.72 12.10
N GLN A 52 10.47 2.95 13.34
CA GLN A 52 11.77 3.58 13.57
C GLN A 52 12.93 2.57 13.66
N GLY A 53 13.86 2.60 12.71
CA GLY A 53 15.16 1.93 12.77
C GLY A 53 15.10 0.50 13.33
N SER A 54 15.73 0.26 14.47
CA SER A 54 15.75 -1.07 15.11
C SER A 54 14.41 -1.48 15.75
N GLY A 55 13.42 -0.61 15.81
CA GLY A 55 12.08 -0.84 16.36
C GLY A 55 11.12 -1.56 15.41
N ILE A 56 11.46 -1.68 14.12
CA ILE A 56 10.66 -2.41 13.14
C ILE A 56 10.63 -3.90 13.48
N THR A 57 9.44 -4.47 13.47
CA THR A 57 9.18 -5.89 13.80
C THR A 57 8.63 -6.67 12.63
N ALA A 58 7.86 -6.04 11.74
CA ALA A 58 7.41 -6.65 10.51
C ALA A 58 7.19 -5.60 9.41
N ILE A 59 7.33 -6.05 8.16
CA ILE A 59 7.03 -5.28 6.96
C ILE A 59 6.15 -6.15 6.06
N GLY A 60 5.04 -5.61 5.61
CA GLY A 60 4.15 -6.21 4.63
C GLY A 60 4.29 -5.54 3.27
N LEU A 61 4.36 -6.35 2.22
CA LEU A 61 4.31 -5.91 0.84
C LEU A 61 3.17 -6.63 0.13
N ALA A 62 2.43 -5.93 -0.72
CA ALA A 62 1.59 -6.53 -1.75
C ALA A 62 1.84 -5.81 -3.09
N LEU A 63 2.14 -6.58 -4.13
CA LEU A 63 2.64 -6.08 -5.42
C LEU A 63 1.72 -6.51 -6.55
N VAL A 64 1.44 -5.58 -7.47
CA VAL A 64 0.67 -5.83 -8.70
C VAL A 64 1.24 -4.99 -9.84
N TRP A 65 1.58 -5.62 -10.95
CA TRP A 65 2.17 -4.95 -12.12
C TRP A 65 1.46 -5.24 -13.44
N ASP A 66 0.58 -6.24 -13.50
CA ASP A 66 -0.19 -6.61 -14.70
C ASP A 66 -1.71 -6.36 -14.48
N PHE A 67 -2.06 -5.12 -14.14
CA PHE A 67 -3.45 -4.76 -13.83
C PHE A 67 -4.24 -4.32 -15.07
N LEU A 68 -3.63 -3.59 -16.01
CA LEU A 68 -4.35 -2.93 -17.09
C LEU A 68 -5.04 -3.89 -18.07
N GLY A 69 -4.48 -5.08 -18.29
CA GLY A 69 -5.15 -6.12 -19.07
C GLY A 69 -6.44 -6.67 -18.43
N LYS A 70 -6.62 -6.42 -17.13
CA LYS A 70 -7.71 -6.96 -16.30
C LYS A 70 -8.71 -5.89 -15.85
N GLU A 71 -8.48 -4.62 -16.20
CA GLU A 71 -9.33 -3.49 -15.79
C GLU A 71 -10.78 -3.61 -16.33
N GLN A 72 -10.98 -4.29 -17.46
CA GLN A 72 -12.31 -4.54 -18.03
C GLN A 72 -13.14 -5.58 -17.27
N GLN A 73 -12.54 -6.34 -16.35
CA GLN A 73 -13.28 -7.27 -15.52
C GLN A 73 -14.08 -6.46 -14.48
N GLN A 74 -15.35 -6.21 -14.78
CA GLN A 74 -16.27 -5.67 -13.78
C GLN A 74 -16.35 -6.68 -12.64
N LEU A 75 -15.85 -6.27 -11.46
CA LEU A 75 -16.17 -6.98 -10.24
C LEU A 75 -17.69 -6.93 -10.06
N THR A 76 -18.32 -8.10 -10.20
CA THR A 76 -19.78 -8.26 -10.06
C THR A 76 -20.25 -7.74 -8.71
N SER A 77 -21.50 -7.29 -8.62
CA SER A 77 -22.10 -6.61 -7.46
C SER A 77 -22.34 -7.51 -6.22
N GLY A 78 -21.48 -8.51 -5.99
CA GLY A 78 -21.48 -9.40 -4.83
C GLY A 78 -20.48 -8.98 -3.75
N SER A 79 -20.49 -9.74 -2.64
CA SER A 79 -19.47 -9.60 -1.60
C SER A 79 -18.08 -9.84 -2.20
N ARG A 80 -17.18 -8.87 -2.01
CA ARG A 80 -15.80 -8.95 -2.47
C ARG A 80 -15.00 -9.88 -1.57
N ASP A 81 -14.26 -10.77 -2.20
CA ASP A 81 -13.40 -11.74 -1.54
C ASP A 81 -11.95 -11.39 -1.86
N LEU A 82 -11.19 -10.97 -0.84
CA LEU A 82 -9.81 -10.56 -1.02
C LEU A 82 -8.95 -11.71 -1.55
N ALA A 83 -9.24 -12.97 -1.18
CA ALA A 83 -8.50 -14.13 -1.66
C ALA A 83 -8.66 -14.29 -3.17
N LYS A 84 -9.90 -14.15 -3.66
CA LYS A 84 -10.18 -14.24 -5.10
C LYS A 84 -9.50 -13.11 -5.87
N MET A 85 -9.49 -11.90 -5.32
CA MET A 85 -8.79 -10.77 -5.94
C MET A 85 -7.28 -11.00 -5.99
N VAL A 86 -6.69 -11.58 -4.94
CA VAL A 86 -5.27 -11.99 -4.95
C VAL A 86 -4.99 -12.90 -6.12
N ASP A 87 -5.79 -13.96 -6.31
CA ASP A 87 -5.59 -14.93 -7.38
C ASP A 87 -5.86 -14.32 -8.78
N GLU A 88 -6.97 -13.58 -8.93
CA GLU A 88 -7.42 -13.01 -10.20
C GLU A 88 -6.47 -11.93 -10.74
N TYR A 89 -6.04 -11.02 -9.86
CA TYR A 89 -5.14 -9.93 -10.23
C TYR A 89 -3.66 -10.31 -10.09
N GLY A 90 -3.34 -11.52 -9.61
CA GLY A 90 -1.96 -11.99 -9.46
C GLY A 90 -1.19 -11.19 -8.42
N ILE A 91 -1.83 -10.81 -7.31
CA ILE A 91 -1.20 -10.03 -6.25
C ILE A 91 -0.13 -10.88 -5.56
N THR A 92 1.12 -10.45 -5.65
CA THR A 92 2.23 -11.13 -4.96
C THR A 92 2.49 -10.45 -3.64
N GLY A 93 2.46 -11.19 -2.52
CA GLY A 93 2.68 -10.59 -1.20
C GLY A 93 3.81 -11.21 -0.41
N HIS A 94 4.52 -10.34 0.31
CA HIS A 94 5.63 -10.69 1.17
C HIS A 94 5.40 -10.17 2.58
N LYS A 95 5.82 -10.97 3.56
CA LYS A 95 5.92 -10.55 4.95
C LYS A 95 7.34 -10.79 5.40
N ILE A 96 8.01 -9.70 5.77
CA ILE A 96 9.34 -9.73 6.33
C ILE A 96 9.21 -9.57 7.85
N ALA A 97 9.53 -10.61 8.60
CA ALA A 97 9.65 -10.54 10.05
C ALA A 97 11.07 -10.08 10.40
N CYS A 98 11.18 -8.92 11.05
CA CYS A 98 12.45 -8.27 11.34
C CYS A 98 12.98 -8.73 12.71
N GLY A 99 14.03 -9.55 12.70
CA GLY A 99 14.65 -10.09 13.92
C GLY A 99 13.79 -11.09 14.70
N THR A 100 14.04 -11.23 16.00
CA THR A 100 13.46 -12.32 16.82
C THR A 100 12.09 -12.00 17.43
N ARG A 101 11.71 -10.71 17.52
CA ARG A 101 10.44 -10.25 18.14
C ARG A 101 9.23 -10.35 17.20
N GLY A 102 9.44 -10.36 15.87
CA GLY A 102 8.37 -10.50 14.87
C GLY A 102 7.90 -11.93 14.60
N LYS A 103 8.29 -12.90 15.44
CA LYS A 103 8.03 -14.34 15.21
C LYS A 103 6.58 -14.77 15.40
N THR A 104 5.68 -13.88 15.80
CA THR A 104 4.26 -14.23 15.98
C THR A 104 3.64 -14.56 14.62
N TYR A 105 3.27 -15.84 14.47
CA TYR A 105 2.85 -16.45 13.21
C TYR A 105 1.53 -15.89 12.71
N GLU A 106 1.62 -14.98 11.77
CA GLU A 106 0.52 -14.69 10.87
C GLU A 106 0.30 -15.90 9.97
N ARG A 107 -0.82 -16.61 10.11
CA ARG A 107 -1.24 -17.64 9.16
C ARG A 107 -2.02 -16.98 8.02
N SER A 108 -1.34 -16.19 7.19
CA SER A 108 -1.89 -15.77 5.89
C SER A 108 -1.59 -16.85 4.85
N ALA A 109 -2.59 -17.17 4.03
CA ALA A 109 -2.44 -18.03 2.84
C ALA A 109 -1.83 -17.26 1.65
N PHE A 110 -1.83 -15.93 1.72
CA PHE A 110 -1.49 -15.06 0.59
C PHE A 110 -0.03 -14.61 0.60
N THR A 111 0.67 -14.79 1.71
CA THR A 111 1.92 -14.09 1.97
C THR A 111 3.10 -15.05 2.07
N GLN A 112 4.12 -14.83 1.24
CA GLN A 112 5.42 -15.45 1.42
C GLN A 112 6.08 -14.87 2.66
N LYS A 113 6.54 -15.73 3.58
CA LYS A 113 7.08 -15.30 4.87
C LYS A 113 8.58 -15.47 4.86
N GLN A 114 9.28 -14.41 5.24
CA GLN A 114 10.72 -14.42 5.39
C GLN A 114 11.10 -13.84 6.74
N ALA A 115 11.90 -14.57 7.51
CA ALA A 115 12.56 -14.02 8.68
C ALA A 115 13.90 -13.42 8.24
N VAL A 116 14.12 -12.15 8.55
CA VAL A 116 15.27 -11.39 8.07
C VAL A 116 15.96 -10.73 9.25
N ALA A 117 17.29 -10.78 9.29
CA ALA A 117 18.05 -10.04 10.29
C ALA A 117 17.90 -8.54 9.99
N LYS A 118 17.87 -7.70 11.03
CA LYS A 118 17.56 -6.27 10.85
C LYS A 118 18.49 -5.55 9.86
N GLY A 119 19.77 -5.94 9.81
CA GLY A 119 20.75 -5.37 8.87
C GLY A 119 20.52 -5.75 7.40
N ASP A 120 19.77 -6.81 7.14
CA ASP A 120 19.56 -7.35 5.78
C ASP A 120 18.17 -7.00 5.23
N VAL A 121 17.38 -6.21 5.96
CA VAL A 121 16.00 -5.86 5.59
C VAL A 121 15.97 -5.09 4.28
N GLU A 122 16.77 -4.02 4.15
CA GLU A 122 16.83 -3.22 2.94
C GLU A 122 17.31 -4.03 1.72
N GLN A 123 18.34 -4.87 1.90
CA GLN A 123 18.80 -5.78 0.86
C GLN A 123 17.70 -6.74 0.40
N THR A 124 16.95 -7.30 1.36
CA THR A 124 15.84 -8.22 1.07
C THR A 124 14.71 -7.51 0.31
N LEU A 125 14.33 -6.31 0.75
CA LEU A 125 13.31 -5.50 0.08
C LEU A 125 13.70 -5.20 -1.36
N ASN A 126 14.95 -4.77 -1.59
CA ASN A 126 15.45 -4.52 -2.93
C ASN A 126 15.45 -5.79 -3.79
N GLY A 127 15.89 -6.93 -3.27
CA GLY A 127 15.87 -8.20 -4.01
C GLY A 127 14.46 -8.65 -4.43
N ILE A 128 13.44 -8.36 -3.61
CA ILE A 128 12.03 -8.61 -3.97
C ILE A 128 11.64 -7.71 -5.15
N LEU A 129 11.95 -6.41 -5.08
CA LEU A 129 11.61 -5.48 -6.15
C LEU A 129 12.38 -5.79 -7.45
N ASP A 130 13.65 -6.21 -7.37
CA ASP A 130 14.44 -6.64 -8.53
C ASP A 130 13.78 -7.84 -9.23
N SER A 131 13.26 -8.78 -8.43
CA SER A 131 12.55 -9.95 -8.94
C SER A 131 11.26 -9.55 -9.66
N VAL A 132 10.54 -8.54 -9.15
CA VAL A 132 9.34 -8.00 -9.81
C VAL A 132 9.69 -7.29 -11.11
N GLU A 133 10.72 -6.45 -11.13
CA GLU A 133 11.17 -5.77 -12.35
C GLU A 133 11.57 -6.77 -13.45
N ALA A 134 12.30 -7.82 -13.07
CA ALA A 134 12.66 -8.90 -13.98
C ALA A 134 11.43 -9.65 -14.54
N ALA A 135 10.38 -9.82 -13.72
CA ALA A 135 9.16 -10.52 -14.13
C ALA A 135 8.20 -9.63 -14.94
N ALA A 136 8.11 -8.34 -14.61
CA ALA A 136 7.16 -7.39 -15.19
C ALA A 136 7.49 -7.00 -16.63
N SER A 137 8.69 -7.34 -17.14
CA SER A 137 9.15 -6.98 -18.49
C SER A 137 8.91 -5.50 -18.80
N PHE A 138 9.19 -4.62 -17.84
CA PHE A 138 9.05 -3.18 -18.04
C PHE A 138 9.85 -2.76 -19.28
N PRO A 139 9.34 -1.82 -20.10
CA PRO A 139 10.04 -1.38 -21.30
C PRO A 139 11.47 -0.96 -20.96
N SER A 140 12.45 -1.59 -21.61
CA SER A 140 13.89 -1.42 -21.37
C SER A 140 14.42 -0.01 -21.65
N GLU A 141 13.59 0.89 -22.18
CA GLU A 141 13.92 2.33 -22.34
C GLU A 141 13.77 3.12 -21.03
N ARG A 142 13.44 2.45 -19.92
CA ARG A 142 13.16 3.05 -18.61
C ARG A 142 14.33 3.09 -17.64
N ASP A 143 15.57 2.93 -18.11
CA ASP A 143 16.77 2.80 -17.25
C ASP A 143 16.94 3.94 -16.21
N GLU A 144 16.18 5.04 -16.31
CA GLU A 144 16.18 6.14 -15.35
C GLU A 144 14.84 6.41 -14.62
N THR A 145 13.76 5.71 -14.96
CA THR A 145 12.43 5.93 -14.34
C THR A 145 12.16 4.96 -13.20
N PRO A 146 11.81 5.44 -11.99
CA PRO A 146 11.45 4.55 -10.90
C PRO A 146 10.25 3.64 -11.27
N SER A 147 10.34 2.35 -10.94
CA SER A 147 9.42 1.32 -11.45
C SER A 147 8.13 1.16 -10.64
N PHE A 148 8.05 1.76 -9.45
CA PHE A 148 6.98 1.49 -8.48
C PHE A 148 6.21 2.74 -8.07
N VAL A 149 4.89 2.60 -7.92
CA VAL A 149 4.05 3.54 -7.17
C VAL A 149 3.73 2.91 -5.83
N MET A 150 4.13 3.57 -4.75
CA MET A 150 3.88 3.11 -3.39
C MET A 150 2.46 3.49 -2.95
N VAL A 151 1.71 2.57 -2.37
CA VAL A 151 0.39 2.84 -1.79
C VAL A 151 0.38 2.42 -0.32
N VAL A 152 -0.13 3.28 0.53
CA VAL A 152 -0.10 3.10 1.99
C VAL A 152 -1.45 3.47 2.57
N TRP A 153 -1.69 3.08 3.82
CA TRP A 153 -2.85 3.49 4.59
C TRP A 153 -2.37 4.31 5.80
N ASP A 154 -2.42 5.65 5.72
CA ASP A 154 -1.75 6.55 6.67
C ASP A 154 -0.22 6.34 6.73
N GLY A 155 0.48 6.88 5.73
CA GLY A 155 1.89 6.58 5.42
C GLY A 155 2.95 6.97 6.44
N ASN A 156 2.60 7.47 7.62
CA ASN A 156 3.57 8.03 8.57
C ASN A 156 4.58 6.97 9.05
N SER A 157 4.13 5.75 9.33
CA SER A 157 5.01 4.65 9.79
C SER A 157 5.93 4.18 8.65
N GLU A 158 5.40 4.08 7.44
CA GLU A 158 6.14 3.66 6.25
C GLU A 158 7.23 4.66 5.90
N PHE A 159 6.94 5.97 5.97
CA PHE A 159 7.94 7.00 5.73
C PHE A 159 8.97 7.13 6.85
N GLN A 160 8.61 6.83 8.11
CA GLN A 160 9.61 6.69 9.18
C GLN A 160 10.57 5.53 8.90
N ALA A 161 10.05 4.43 8.37
CA ALA A 161 10.84 3.26 8.02
C ALA A 161 11.73 3.49 6.79
N LEU A 162 11.21 4.16 5.74
CA LEU A 162 12.01 4.62 4.61
C LEU A 162 13.13 5.55 5.08
N ALA A 163 12.83 6.51 5.97
CA ALA A 163 13.84 7.47 6.44
C ALA A 163 14.96 6.83 7.29
N SER A 164 14.70 5.72 7.96
CA SER A 164 15.58 5.20 9.03
C SER A 164 16.12 3.79 8.83
N ALA A 165 15.46 2.95 8.04
CA ALA A 165 15.78 1.52 7.94
C ALA A 165 16.03 1.04 6.51
N PHE A 166 15.38 1.62 5.50
CA PHE A 166 15.56 1.24 4.10
C PHE A 166 15.44 2.43 3.13
N PRO A 167 16.26 3.49 3.29
CA PRO A 167 16.17 4.71 2.48
C PRO A 167 16.41 4.49 0.99
N SER A 168 17.20 3.50 0.59
CA SER A 168 17.47 3.20 -0.81
C SER A 168 16.20 2.81 -1.57
N LEU A 169 15.19 2.29 -0.86
CA LEU A 169 13.92 1.91 -1.46
C LEU A 169 13.21 3.11 -2.09
N ALA A 170 13.36 4.31 -1.52
CA ALA A 170 12.71 5.53 -2.01
C ALA A 170 13.13 5.90 -3.44
N ALA A 171 14.37 5.58 -3.84
CA ALA A 171 14.87 5.83 -5.19
C ALA A 171 14.10 5.02 -6.26
N ARG A 172 13.44 3.93 -5.86
CA ARG A 172 12.66 3.06 -6.74
C ARG A 172 11.18 3.43 -6.81
N ILE A 173 10.76 4.40 -6.00
CA ILE A 173 9.37 4.85 -5.93
C ILE A 173 9.18 6.13 -6.77
N ALA A 174 8.35 6.03 -7.81
CA ALA A 174 8.01 7.12 -8.73
C ALA A 174 7.07 8.14 -8.08
N GLY A 175 6.23 7.67 -7.16
CA GLY A 175 5.30 8.47 -6.40
C GLY A 175 4.57 7.60 -5.37
N TRP A 176 3.86 8.25 -4.45
CA TRP A 176 3.17 7.54 -3.39
C TRP A 176 1.75 8.07 -3.18
N ALA A 177 0.84 7.22 -2.74
CA ALA A 177 -0.54 7.58 -2.44
C ALA A 177 -0.96 7.11 -1.06
N ASP A 178 -1.62 7.99 -0.31
CA ASP A 178 -2.34 7.63 0.91
C ASP A 178 -3.78 7.25 0.55
N LEU A 179 -4.07 5.94 0.60
CA LEU A 179 -5.39 5.44 0.23
C LEU A 179 -6.47 5.86 1.22
N ALA A 180 -6.14 6.17 2.48
CA ALA A 180 -7.13 6.67 3.42
C ALA A 180 -7.70 8.03 2.94
N GLN A 181 -6.84 8.90 2.41
CA GLN A 181 -7.23 10.20 1.85
C GLN A 181 -7.97 10.05 0.52
N ILE A 182 -7.49 9.18 -0.38
CA ILE A 182 -8.17 8.93 -1.66
C ILE A 182 -9.55 8.33 -1.43
N VAL A 183 -9.68 7.36 -0.51
CA VAL A 183 -10.97 6.75 -0.17
C VAL A 183 -11.95 7.78 0.39
N ALA A 184 -11.47 8.73 1.21
CA ALA A 184 -12.30 9.81 1.72
C ALA A 184 -12.78 10.75 0.61
N SER A 185 -11.98 11.00 -0.43
CA SER A 185 -12.35 11.91 -1.53
C SER A 185 -13.34 11.30 -2.54
N VAL A 186 -13.35 9.98 -2.72
CA VAL A 186 -14.24 9.31 -3.69
C VAL A 186 -15.69 9.09 -3.23
N SER A 187 -16.12 9.74 -2.14
CA SER A 187 -17.52 9.75 -1.66
C SER A 187 -18.13 8.36 -1.46
N ILE A 188 -17.38 7.42 -0.88
CA ILE A 188 -17.89 6.08 -0.59
C ILE A 188 -18.77 6.14 0.68
N PRO A 189 -20.01 5.60 0.68
CA PRO A 189 -20.86 5.59 1.86
C PRO A 189 -20.29 4.64 2.91
N PHE A 190 -19.92 5.18 4.09
CA PHE A 190 -19.45 4.38 5.22
C PHE A 190 -20.61 3.90 6.09
N PRO A 191 -20.53 2.70 6.68
CA PRO A 191 -21.53 2.24 7.64
C PRO A 191 -21.58 3.22 8.82
N SER A 192 -22.64 4.03 8.85
CA SER A 192 -22.89 5.08 9.82
C SER A 192 -23.24 4.47 11.18
N ASN A 193 -22.22 4.15 11.96
CA ASN A 193 -22.38 3.91 13.39
C ASN A 193 -21.48 4.89 14.12
N SER A 194 -22.12 5.75 14.92
CA SER A 194 -21.57 6.76 15.83
C SER A 194 -21.06 8.05 15.19
N ASN A 195 -21.20 9.12 15.97
CA ASN A 195 -20.79 10.51 15.80
C ASN A 195 -19.31 10.71 15.36
N LYS A 196 -18.87 10.12 14.26
CA LYS A 196 -17.58 10.44 13.67
C LYS A 196 -17.68 11.86 13.14
N HIS A 197 -16.88 12.75 13.71
CA HIS A 197 -16.70 14.09 13.17
C HIS A 197 -16.19 13.97 11.73
N ASP A 198 -16.53 14.92 10.85
CA ASP A 198 -16.04 15.04 9.46
C ASP A 198 -14.49 15.02 9.34
N THR A 199 -13.77 14.98 10.46
CA THR A 199 -12.31 15.01 10.60
C THR A 199 -11.67 13.67 10.92
N ASP A 200 -12.42 12.63 11.29
CA ASP A 200 -11.82 11.35 11.69
C ASP A 200 -11.34 10.57 10.46
N PRO A 201 -10.07 10.10 10.43
CA PRO A 201 -9.56 9.33 9.30
C PRO A 201 -10.37 8.03 9.12
N VAL A 202 -10.66 7.72 7.87
CA VAL A 202 -11.33 6.46 7.50
C VAL A 202 -10.45 5.30 7.94
N SER A 203 -11.01 4.36 8.70
CA SER A 203 -10.27 3.15 9.08
C SER A 203 -10.19 2.17 7.91
N LEU A 204 -9.08 1.44 7.80
CA LEU A 204 -8.90 0.40 6.76
C LEU A 204 -10.06 -0.58 6.73
N ARG A 205 -10.51 -1.02 7.92
CA ARG A 205 -11.67 -1.89 8.11
C ARG A 205 -12.95 -1.30 7.54
N ASP A 206 -13.25 -0.04 7.84
CA ASP A 206 -14.50 0.60 7.41
C ASP A 206 -14.47 0.81 5.89
N ALA A 207 -13.32 1.17 5.31
CA ALA A 207 -13.16 1.24 3.85
C ALA A 207 -13.40 -0.11 3.16
N MET A 208 -12.85 -1.20 3.70
CA MET A 208 -13.13 -2.54 3.19
C MET A 208 -14.64 -2.87 3.26
N LEU A 209 -15.30 -2.57 4.38
CA LEU A 209 -16.75 -2.80 4.52
C LEU A 209 -17.55 -2.03 3.47
N SER A 210 -17.26 -0.74 3.30
CA SER A 210 -17.98 0.10 2.34
C SER A 210 -17.75 -0.31 0.89
N LEU A 211 -16.59 -0.90 0.60
CA LEU A 211 -16.27 -1.47 -0.70
C LEU A 211 -16.80 -2.90 -0.88
N GLY A 212 -17.60 -3.41 0.07
CA GLY A 212 -18.31 -4.69 -0.05
C GLY A 212 -17.49 -5.93 0.32
N PHE A 213 -16.32 -5.77 0.96
CA PHE A 213 -15.52 -6.91 1.39
C PHE A 213 -16.21 -7.70 2.52
N GLY A 214 -16.16 -9.02 2.43
CA GLY A 214 -16.74 -9.90 3.45
C GLY A 214 -16.03 -9.84 4.80
N ALA A 215 -16.77 -10.05 5.89
CA ALA A 215 -16.27 -9.96 7.27
C ALA A 215 -15.03 -10.81 7.58
N LYS A 216 -14.83 -11.92 6.86
CA LYS A 216 -13.67 -12.82 7.01
C LYS A 216 -12.33 -12.16 6.68
N HIS A 217 -12.33 -11.09 5.89
CA HIS A 217 -11.11 -10.37 5.49
C HIS A 217 -10.82 -9.15 6.36
N LEU A 218 -11.76 -8.72 7.20
CA LEU A 218 -11.63 -7.53 8.01
C LEU A 218 -10.65 -7.74 9.15
N GLN A 219 -10.01 -6.65 9.57
CA GLN A 219 -9.23 -6.63 10.79
C GLN A 219 -10.13 -6.99 11.98
N ARG A 220 -9.70 -7.96 12.79
CA ARG A 220 -10.41 -8.33 14.02
C ARG A 220 -10.10 -7.28 15.09
N HIS A 221 -11.12 -6.82 15.82
CA HIS A 221 -10.96 -5.83 16.91
C HIS A 221 -10.01 -6.29 18.04
N TRP A 222 -9.73 -7.59 18.17
CA TRP A 222 -8.92 -8.18 19.25
C TRP A 222 -7.71 -8.97 18.74
N GLY A 223 -7.32 -8.79 17.48
CA GLY A 223 -6.10 -9.36 16.91
C GLY A 223 -5.02 -8.29 16.77
N GLY A 224 -3.76 -8.64 17.00
CA GLY A 224 -2.64 -7.77 16.63
C GLY A 224 -2.70 -7.41 15.14
N HIS A 225 -2.17 -6.25 14.78
CA HIS A 225 -2.02 -5.84 13.39
C HIS A 225 -1.04 -6.75 12.67
N LEU A 226 -1.28 -6.95 11.38
CA LEU A 226 -0.65 -8.00 10.60
C LEU A 226 -0.17 -7.42 9.29
N ALA A 227 1.07 -6.90 9.30
CA ALA A 227 1.58 -6.09 8.20
C ALA A 227 1.37 -6.70 6.81
N GLY A 228 1.60 -8.01 6.68
CA GLY A 228 1.39 -8.72 5.43
C GLY A 228 -0.06 -8.63 4.95
N ILE A 229 -1.02 -8.99 5.80
CA ILE A 229 -2.45 -8.89 5.48
C ILE A 229 -2.87 -7.42 5.29
N ASP A 230 -2.39 -6.47 6.07
CA ASP A 230 -2.77 -5.06 5.94
C ASP A 230 -2.29 -4.45 4.61
N ALA A 231 -1.09 -4.81 4.13
CA ALA A 231 -0.66 -4.50 2.77
C ALA A 231 -1.60 -5.11 1.69
N PHE A 232 -2.05 -6.35 1.87
CA PHE A 232 -3.04 -6.95 0.97
C PHE A 232 -4.40 -6.25 1.01
N ARG A 233 -4.87 -5.83 2.19
CA ARG A 233 -6.12 -5.09 2.34
C ARG A 233 -6.04 -3.74 1.64
N THR A 234 -4.93 -3.03 1.81
CA THR A 234 -4.63 -1.76 1.12
C THR A 234 -4.64 -1.95 -0.40
N MET A 235 -3.94 -2.96 -0.93
CA MET A 235 -3.97 -3.28 -2.36
C MET A 235 -5.38 -3.68 -2.85
N GLY A 236 -6.09 -4.48 -2.05
CA GLY A 236 -7.45 -4.91 -2.34
C GLY A 236 -8.41 -3.73 -2.47
N ILE A 237 -8.31 -2.74 -1.57
CA ILE A 237 -9.07 -1.49 -1.65
C ILE A 237 -8.76 -0.74 -2.95
N LEU A 238 -7.48 -0.59 -3.30
CA LEU A 238 -7.09 0.08 -4.55
C LEU A 238 -7.71 -0.60 -5.78
N LEU A 239 -7.58 -1.92 -5.89
CA LEU A 239 -8.18 -2.70 -6.98
C LEU A 239 -9.72 -2.56 -7.00
N ALA A 240 -10.34 -2.62 -5.83
CA ALA A 240 -11.76 -2.41 -5.65
C ALA A 240 -12.21 -1.03 -6.16
N LEU A 241 -11.43 0.02 -5.91
CA LEU A 241 -11.70 1.37 -6.44
C LEU A 241 -11.62 1.39 -7.97
N CYS A 242 -10.58 0.80 -8.56
CA CYS A 242 -10.41 0.72 -10.02
C CYS A 242 -11.58 0.03 -10.72
N CYS A 243 -12.11 -1.02 -10.11
CA CYS A 243 -13.21 -1.81 -10.65
C CYS A 243 -14.61 -1.24 -10.31
N SER A 244 -14.69 -0.16 -9.51
CA SER A 244 -15.97 0.40 -9.07
C SER A 244 -16.52 1.42 -10.08
N LYS A 245 -17.78 1.24 -10.51
CA LYS A 245 -18.48 2.17 -11.43
C LYS A 245 -18.57 3.61 -10.90
N SER A 246 -18.56 3.80 -9.59
CA SER A 246 -18.60 5.14 -8.96
C SER A 246 -17.30 5.92 -9.17
N ALA A 247 -16.14 5.24 -9.22
CA ALA A 247 -14.85 5.90 -9.46
C ALA A 247 -14.72 6.41 -10.91
N ALA A 248 -15.40 5.77 -11.87
CA ALA A 248 -15.41 6.16 -13.28
C ALA A 248 -16.25 7.43 -13.56
N LYS A 249 -17.23 7.78 -12.70
CA LYS A 249 -18.06 8.99 -12.89
C LYS A 249 -17.37 10.28 -12.44
N ASN A 250 -16.45 10.19 -11.48
CA ASN A 250 -15.75 11.37 -10.94
C ASN A 250 -14.44 11.70 -11.70
N GLY A 251 -14.00 10.85 -12.62
CA GLY A 251 -12.82 11.07 -13.48
C GLY A 251 -13.13 11.64 -14.87
N ASN A 252 -14.40 12.01 -15.14
CA ASN A 252 -14.88 12.51 -16.43
C ASN A 252 -15.44 13.94 -16.34
N ALA A 253 -14.98 14.72 -15.35
CA ALA A 253 -15.24 16.15 -15.29
C ALA A 253 -14.06 16.91 -15.92
N ASP A 254 -13.97 16.84 -17.24
CA ASP A 254 -13.30 17.81 -18.13
C ASP A 254 -14.13 17.92 -19.42
#